data_AF-A0A2H0LD64-F1
#
_entry.id   AF-A0A2H0LD64-F1
#
_cell.length_a   1.000
_cell.length_b   1.000
_cell.length_c   1.000
_cell.angle_alpha   90.00
_cell.angle_beta   90.00
_cell.angle_gamma   90.00
#
_symmetry.space_group_name_H-M   'P 1'
#
loop_
_entity.id
_entity.type
_entity.pdbx_description
1 polymer ?
#
loop_
_entity_poly.entity_id
_entity_poly.type
_entity_poly.pdbx_seq_one_letter_code
_entity_poly.pdbx_strand_id
1 'polypeptide(L)'
;DTAPLIQWASAGLGGGISLVTHAVKATTRAAVNTSPEPVSNVVTSAAEDGLAAGGLWLLIANPIVMAVLVVGFLIFAVWFLRKMGKVFSRIFRFFFRSPEAVV
;
A
#
# COMPACT_ATOMS: atom_id res chain seq x y z
N ASP A 1 22.87 -20.11 -17.98
CA ASP A 1 21.69 -20.58 -17.23
C ASP A 1 21.21 -19.58 -16.19
N THR A 2 20.31 -18.68 -16.58
CA THR A 2 19.68 -17.69 -15.69
C THR A 2 18.33 -18.15 -15.15
N ALA A 3 17.86 -19.34 -15.55
CA ALA A 3 16.54 -19.86 -15.19
C ALA A 3 16.28 -19.89 -13.67
N PRO A 4 17.22 -20.32 -12.80
CA PRO A 4 17.01 -20.27 -11.36
C PRO A 4 16.95 -18.82 -10.82
N LEU A 5 17.78 -17.93 -11.38
CA LEU A 5 17.82 -16.51 -10.96
C LEU A 5 16.49 -15.81 -11.25
N ILE A 6 15.93 -16.05 -12.44
CA ILE A 6 14.63 -15.50 -12.86
C ILE A 6 13.50 -16.07 -12.00
N GLN A 7 13.57 -17.35 -11.62
CA GLN A 7 12.57 -18.00 -10.77
C GLN A 7 12.53 -17.42 -9.35
N TRP A 8 13.69 -17.22 -8.72
CA TRP A 8 13.74 -16.58 -7.40
C TRP A 8 13.32 -15.11 -7.44
N ALA A 9 13.72 -14.39 -8.50
CA ALA A 9 13.31 -13.00 -8.70
C ALA A 9 11.78 -12.88 -8.88
N SER A 10 11.17 -13.73 -9.70
CA SER A 10 9.72 -13.72 -9.91
C SER A 10 8.95 -14.17 -8.65
N ALA A 11 9.46 -15.16 -7.91
CA ALA A 11 8.88 -15.58 -6.63
C ALA A 11 8.93 -14.44 -5.60
N GLY A 12 10.05 -13.73 -5.49
CA GLY A 12 10.19 -12.58 -4.62
C GLY A 12 9.26 -11.42 -5.00
N LEU A 13 9.15 -11.11 -6.29
CA LEU A 13 8.22 -10.09 -6.79
C LEU A 13 6.75 -10.48 -6.52
N GLY A 14 6.35 -11.71 -6.84
CA GLY A 14 5.00 -12.20 -6.60
C GLY A 14 4.65 -12.24 -5.10
N GLY A 15 5.57 -12.74 -4.26
CA GLY A 15 5.42 -12.76 -2.82
C GLY A 15 5.30 -11.37 -2.22
N GLY A 16 6.12 -10.42 -2.68
CA GLY A 16 6.05 -9.01 -2.25
C GLY A 16 4.73 -8.34 -2.63
N ILE A 17 4.26 -8.54 -3.86
CA ILE A 17 2.97 -8.01 -4.33
C ILE A 17 1.82 -8.58 -3.48
N SER A 18 1.84 -9.89 -3.19
CA SER A 18 0.84 -10.53 -2.34
C SER A 18 0.84 -9.96 -0.92
N LEU A 19 2.02 -9.83 -0.29
CA LEU A 19 2.18 -9.26 1.04
C LEU A 19 1.61 -7.83 1.12
N VAL A 20 1.97 -6.98 0.15
CA VAL A 20 1.47 -5.59 0.08
C VAL A 20 -0.04 -5.58 -0.12
N THR A 21 -0.59 -6.44 -0.97
CA THR A 21 -2.04 -6.52 -1.22
C THR A 21 -2.80 -6.86 0.06
N HIS A 22 -2.31 -7.84 0.83
CA HIS A 22 -2.90 -8.21 2.12
C HIS A 22 -2.75 -7.09 3.16
N ALA A 23 -1.59 -6.44 3.24
CA ALA A 23 -1.36 -5.33 4.16
C ALA A 23 -2.28 -4.14 3.87
N VAL A 24 -2.48 -3.80 2.60
CA VAL A 24 -3.43 -2.75 2.18
C VAL A 24 -4.83 -3.13 2.63
N LYS A 25 -5.31 -4.35 2.34
CA LYS A 25 -6.64 -4.80 2.74
C LYS A 25 -6.85 -4.78 4.26
N ALA A 26 -5.87 -5.25 5.02
CA ALA A 26 -5.91 -5.22 6.47
C ALA A 26 -5.97 -3.78 7.01
N THR A 27 -5.18 -2.86 6.42
CA THR A 27 -5.17 -1.44 6.79
C THR A 27 -6.50 -0.77 6.44
N THR A 28 -7.04 -1.02 5.25
CA THR A 28 -8.36 -0.53 4.83
C THR A 28 -9.44 -1.00 5.80
N ARG A 29 -9.41 -2.28 6.22
CA ARG A 29 -10.35 -2.80 7.23
C ARG A 29 -10.16 -2.13 8.58
N ALA A 30 -8.93 -1.94 9.04
CA ALA A 30 -8.67 -1.22 10.30
C ALA A 30 -9.22 0.22 10.26
N ALA A 31 -9.09 0.91 9.13
CA ALA A 31 -9.63 2.25 8.93
C ALA A 31 -11.17 2.25 8.87
N VAL A 32 -11.78 1.38 8.04
CA VAL A 32 -13.23 1.31 7.87
C VAL A 32 -13.93 0.81 9.14
N ASN A 33 -13.31 -0.10 9.90
CA ASN A 33 -13.86 -0.58 11.18
C ASN A 33 -13.92 0.51 12.28
N THR A 34 -13.32 1.69 12.07
CA THR A 34 -13.46 2.82 13.02
C THR A 34 -14.86 3.42 13.03
N SER A 35 -15.65 3.23 11.96
CA SER A 35 -17.10 3.44 11.97
C SER A 35 -17.78 2.45 11.01
N PRO A 36 -18.47 1.40 11.51
CA PRO A 36 -19.13 0.40 10.70
C PRO A 36 -20.43 0.94 10.08
N GLU A 37 -20.29 1.94 9.21
CA GLU A 37 -21.42 2.54 8.50
C GLU A 37 -21.67 1.80 7.17
N PRO A 38 -22.93 1.59 6.76
CA PRO A 38 -23.26 0.91 5.51
C PRO A 38 -22.63 1.58 4.29
N VAL A 39 -22.58 2.92 4.31
CA VAL A 39 -22.07 3.72 3.19
C VAL A 39 -20.57 3.54 3.02
N SER A 40 -19.78 3.55 4.11
CA SER A 40 -18.33 3.40 4.03
C SER A 40 -17.94 2.03 3.45
N ASN A 41 -18.61 0.96 3.88
CA ASN A 41 -18.38 -0.39 3.36
C ASN A 41 -18.67 -0.51 1.85
N VAL A 42 -19.82 0.02 1.41
CA VAL A 42 -20.20 -0.01 -0.01
C VAL A 42 -19.23 0.81 -0.85
N VAL A 43 -18.88 2.02 -0.40
CA VAL A 43 -17.91 2.88 -1.09
C VAL A 43 -16.55 2.20 -1.18
N THR A 44 -16.06 1.62 -0.10
CA THR A 44 -14.78 0.90 -0.10
C THR A 44 -14.79 -0.28 -1.08
N SER A 45 -15.82 -1.13 -1.06
CA SER A 45 -15.89 -2.29 -1.96
C SER A 45 -16.03 -1.86 -3.43
N ALA A 46 -16.91 -0.89 -3.72
CA ALA A 46 -17.10 -0.39 -5.08
C ALA A 46 -15.84 0.28 -5.62
N ALA A 47 -15.08 0.97 -4.77
CA ALA A 47 -13.79 1.55 -5.14
C ALA A 47 -12.75 0.46 -5.45
N GLU A 48 -12.67 -0.59 -4.63
CA GLU A 48 -11.77 -1.74 -4.88
C GLU A 48 -12.07 -2.38 -6.25
N ASP A 49 -13.34 -2.70 -6.52
CA ASP A 49 -13.77 -3.34 -7.77
C ASP A 49 -13.60 -2.40 -8.98
N GLY A 50 -13.98 -1.13 -8.81
CA GLY A 50 -13.87 -0.11 -9.85
C GLY A 50 -12.42 0.16 -10.25
N LEU A 51 -11.50 0.23 -9.28
CA LEU A 51 -10.07 0.38 -9.55
C LEU A 51 -9.48 -0.85 -10.23
N ALA A 52 -9.87 -2.06 -9.83
CA ALA A 52 -9.41 -3.29 -10.47
C ALA A 52 -9.89 -3.38 -11.93
N ALA A 53 -11.18 -3.19 -12.18
CA ALA A 53 -11.76 -3.23 -13.52
C ALA A 53 -11.23 -2.09 -14.40
N GLY A 54 -11.22 -0.86 -13.88
CA GLY A 54 -10.72 0.31 -14.60
C GLY A 54 -9.23 0.24 -14.91
N GLY A 55 -8.43 -0.27 -13.96
CA GLY A 55 -7.00 -0.50 -14.15
C GLY A 55 -6.73 -1.54 -15.24
N LEU A 56 -7.46 -2.66 -15.24
CA LEU A 56 -7.34 -3.68 -16.29
C LEU A 56 -7.78 -3.15 -17.66
N TRP A 57 -8.86 -2.39 -17.69
CA TRP A 57 -9.34 -1.75 -18.92
C TRP A 57 -8.30 -0.76 -19.48
N LEU A 58 -7.73 0.11 -18.65
CA LEU A 58 -6.67 1.04 -19.05
C LEU A 58 -5.40 0.32 -19.48
N LEU A 59 -5.05 -0.78 -18.82
CA LEU A 59 -3.89 -1.60 -19.18
C LEU A 59 -3.99 -2.11 -20.62
N ILE A 60 -5.19 -2.53 -21.05
CA ILE A 60 -5.43 -3.03 -22.41
C ILE A 60 -5.62 -1.88 -23.40
N ALA A 61 -6.46 -0.89 -23.05
CA ALA A 61 -6.84 0.18 -23.97
C ALA A 61 -5.74 1.22 -24.19
N ASN A 62 -5.01 1.59 -23.13
CA ASN A 62 -4.01 2.66 -23.15
C ASN A 62 -2.83 2.32 -22.20
N PRO A 63 -1.96 1.35 -22.56
CA PRO A 63 -0.91 0.83 -21.68
C PRO A 63 0.07 1.89 -21.20
N ILE A 64 0.34 2.91 -22.03
CA ILE A 64 1.22 4.03 -21.65
C ILE A 64 0.60 4.86 -20.53
N VAL A 65 -0.71 5.14 -20.60
CA VAL A 65 -1.43 5.90 -19.55
C VAL A 65 -1.39 5.11 -18.25
N MET A 66 -1.69 3.81 -18.30
CA MET A 66 -1.62 2.94 -17.12
C MET A 66 -0.20 2.92 -16.53
N ALA A 67 0.84 2.81 -17.37
CA ALA A 67 2.23 2.83 -16.92
C ALA A 67 2.60 4.16 -16.22
N VAL A 68 2.20 5.30 -16.78
CA VAL A 68 2.43 6.62 -16.16
C VAL A 68 1.71 6.73 -14.83
N LEU A 69 0.44 6.28 -14.74
CA LEU A 69 -0.33 6.27 -13.50
C LEU A 69 0.34 5.40 -12.42
N VAL A 70 0.80 4.21 -12.78
CA VAL A 70 1.51 3.30 -11.85
C VAL A 70 2.81 3.94 -11.37
N VAL A 71 3.64 4.48 -12.27
CA VAL A 71 4.90 5.14 -11.89
C VAL A 71 4.64 6.34 -10.99
N GLY A 72 3.65 7.18 -11.34
CA GLY A 72 3.25 8.32 -10.52
C GLY A 72 2.77 7.91 -9.13
N PHE A 73 1.95 6.86 -9.05
CA PHE A 73 1.49 6.30 -7.78
C PHE A 73 2.64 5.76 -6.93
N LEU A 74 3.62 5.07 -7.53
CA LEU A 74 4.79 4.57 -6.81
C LEU A 74 5.65 5.70 -6.25
N ILE A 75 5.88 6.77 -7.02
CA ILE A 75 6.59 7.98 -6.55
C ILE A 75 5.84 8.59 -5.37
N PHE A 76 4.52 8.76 -5.50
CA PHE A 76 3.67 9.27 -4.43
C PHE A 76 3.72 8.38 -3.19
N ALA A 77 3.61 7.06 -3.33
CA ALA A 77 3.64 6.11 -2.24
C ALA A 77 4.97 6.16 -1.48
N VAL A 78 6.10 6.18 -2.19
CA VAL A 78 7.43 6.32 -1.56
C VAL A 78 7.55 7.65 -0.82
N TRP A 79 7.11 8.75 -1.43
CA TRP A 79 7.09 10.06 -0.78
C TRP A 79 6.23 10.07 0.49
N PHE A 80 5.02 9.52 0.40
CA PHE A 80 4.04 9.47 1.47
C PHE A 80 4.53 8.62 2.63
N LEU A 81 5.05 7.42 2.36
CA LEU A 81 5.64 6.54 3.36
C LEU A 81 6.83 7.18 4.06
N ARG A 82 7.72 7.89 3.32
CA ARG A 82 8.82 8.63 3.94
C ARG A 82 8.33 9.75 4.84
N LYS A 83 7.24 10.44 4.48
CA LYS A 83 6.64 11.50 5.29
C LYS A 83 6.00 10.93 6.55
N MET A 84 5.21 9.86 6.44
CA MET A 84 4.58 9.19 7.57
C MET A 84 5.60 8.52 8.48
N GLY A 85 6.65 7.89 7.94
CA GLY A 85 7.72 7.29 8.72
C GLY A 85 8.40 8.30 9.65
N LYS A 86 8.61 9.55 9.20
CA LYS A 86 9.12 10.62 10.07
C LYS A 86 8.16 10.97 11.21
N VAL A 87 6.85 10.91 10.96
CA VAL A 87 5.83 11.14 12.00
C VAL A 87 5.80 9.97 12.99
N PHE A 88 5.81 8.74 12.49
CA PHE A 88 5.81 7.54 13.30
C PHE A 88 7.08 7.44 14.16
N SER A 89 8.27 7.72 13.60
CA SER A 89 9.53 7.75 14.37
C SER A 89 9.59 8.88 15.41
N ARG A 90 8.74 9.91 15.31
CA ARG A 90 8.59 10.93 16.38
C ARG A 90 7.68 10.41 17.48
N ILE A 91 6.54 9.82 17.13
CA ILE A 91 5.59 9.24 18.08
C ILE A 91 6.21 8.06 18.84
N PHE A 92 6.90 7.16 18.14
CA PHE A 92 7.57 6.02 18.74
C PHE A 92 8.69 6.45 19.69
N ARG A 93 9.51 7.46 19.31
CA ARG A 93 10.51 8.03 20.22
C ARG A 93 9.90 8.75 21.42
N PHE A 94 8.70 9.30 21.29
CA PHE A 94 7.98 9.91 22.41
C PHE A 94 7.47 8.81 23.37
N PHE A 95 6.88 7.75 22.85
CA PHE A 95 6.33 6.65 23.65
C PHE A 95 7.41 5.81 24.35
N PHE A 96 8.57 5.61 23.71
CA PHE A 96 9.72 4.88 24.25
C PHE A 96 10.80 5.78 24.86
N ARG A 97 10.49 7.05 25.17
CA ARG A 97 11.42 7.91 25.92
C ARG A 97 11.47 7.40 27.36
N SER A 98 12.54 6.70 27.73
CA SER A 98 12.75 6.18 29.09
C SER A 98 12.66 7.33 30.12
N PRO A 99 12.03 7.12 31.30
CA PRO A 99 11.88 8.13 32.36
C PRO A 99 13.16 8.63 33.05
N GLU A 100 14.34 8.44 32.47
CA GLU A 100 15.62 8.58 33.19
C GLU A 100 16.18 10.02 33.18
N ALA A 101 15.33 11.04 33.20
CA ALA A 101 15.75 12.44 33.22
C ALA A 101 15.03 13.27 34.31
N VAL A 102 14.65 12.64 35.42
CA VAL A 102 14.18 13.32 36.63
C VAL A 102 14.82 12.65 37.85
N VAL A 103 16.12 12.90 38.05
CA VAL A 103 16.81 12.75 39.35
C VAL A 103 17.66 13.99 39.56
#